data_AF-A0A954WIZ9-F1
#
_entry.id   AF-A0A954WIZ9-F1
#
_cell.length_a   1.000
_cell.length_b   1.000
_cell.length_c   1.000
_cell.angle_alpha   90.00
_cell.angle_beta   90.00
_cell.angle_gamma   90.00
#
_symmetry.space_group_name_H-M   'P 1'
#
loop_
_entity.id
_entity.type
_entity.pdbx_description
1 polymer ?
#
loop_
_entity_poly.entity_id
_entity_poly.type
_entity_poly.pdbx_seq_one_letter_code
_entity_poly.pdbx_strand_id
1 'polypeptide(L)'
;PDTFPVVAAISPAIDYHLRFDEGDETLPAMYSDPESARQDTALLHIHPLNWPRNQFFCCDPVDHRWHESADRLRMKLYSLGVPFECDLETSGGGHGFEYYNRMAAKAMSFIVERLDRERRR
;
A
#
# COMPACT_ATOMS: atom_id res chain seq x y z
N PRO A 1 -10.94 -7.79 5.45
CA PRO A 1 -11.62 -7.37 4.19
C PRO A 1 -13.11 -7.04 4.35
N ASP A 2 -13.79 -7.69 5.30
CA ASP A 2 -15.26 -7.59 5.45
C ASP A 2 -15.76 -6.21 5.93
N THR A 3 -14.95 -5.47 6.70
CA THR A 3 -15.29 -4.11 7.15
C THR A 3 -15.07 -3.06 6.07
N PHE A 4 -13.97 -3.17 5.33
CA PHE A 4 -13.55 -2.20 4.32
C PHE A 4 -13.41 -2.89 2.95
N PRO A 5 -14.46 -2.90 2.12
CA PRO A 5 -14.44 -3.56 0.81
C PRO A 5 -13.69 -2.76 -0.27
N VAL A 6 -13.36 -1.49 0.02
CA VAL A 6 -12.63 -0.58 -0.84
C VAL A 6 -11.44 -0.02 -0.05
N VAL A 7 -10.23 -0.18 -0.59
CA VAL A 7 -8.99 0.31 0.01
C VAL A 7 -8.17 1.03 -1.06
N ALA A 8 -7.59 2.18 -0.71
CA ALA A 8 -6.63 2.90 -1.53
C ALA A 8 -5.44 3.34 -0.67
N ALA A 9 -4.22 3.25 -1.21
CA ALA A 9 -3.01 3.70 -0.51
C ALA A 9 -2.07 4.48 -1.44
N ILE A 10 -1.50 5.59 -0.94
CA ILE A 10 -0.48 6.37 -1.63
C ILE A 10 0.84 6.20 -0.87
N SER A 11 1.90 5.80 -1.57
CA SER A 11 3.20 5.40 -1.00
C SER A 11 3.03 4.49 0.22
N PRO A 12 2.41 3.30 0.04
CA PRO A 12 2.10 2.41 1.16
C PRO A 12 3.40 1.99 1.86
N ALA A 13 3.43 2.17 3.18
CA ALA A 13 4.56 1.76 4.02
C ALA A 13 4.55 0.23 4.21
N ILE A 14 4.92 -0.51 3.17
CA ILE A 14 5.10 -1.96 3.18
C ILE A 14 6.56 -2.28 3.49
N ASP A 15 6.81 -3.40 4.16
CA ASP A 15 8.15 -3.81 4.59
C ASP A 15 8.85 -2.77 5.47
N TYR A 16 8.08 -2.04 6.28
CA TYR A 16 8.59 -1.00 7.17
C TYR A 16 9.64 -1.51 8.18
N HIS A 17 9.63 -2.80 8.49
CA HIS A 17 10.66 -3.45 9.32
C HIS A 17 12.09 -3.28 8.79
N LEU A 18 12.29 -3.11 7.47
CA LEU A 18 13.60 -2.84 6.88
C LEU A 18 14.21 -1.52 7.37
N ARG A 19 13.38 -0.66 7.96
CA ARG A 19 13.72 0.69 8.38
C ARG A 19 13.79 0.85 9.89
N PHE A 20 13.63 -0.26 10.62
CA PHE A 20 13.60 -0.27 12.08
C PHE A 20 14.85 0.38 12.68
N ASP A 21 16.01 0.15 12.06
CA ASP A 21 17.31 0.68 12.52
C ASP A 21 17.77 1.96 11.77
N GLU A 22 16.91 2.60 10.95
CA GLU A 22 17.25 3.82 10.19
C GLU A 22 17.21 5.11 11.04
N GLY A 23 16.97 4.99 12.36
CA GLY A 23 16.94 6.12 13.29
C GLY A 23 15.56 6.78 13.47
N ASP A 24 14.49 6.15 12.98
CA ASP A 24 13.11 6.55 13.28
C ASP A 24 12.71 6.00 14.65
N GLU A 25 12.24 6.86 15.57
CA GLU A 25 11.85 6.46 16.93
C GLU A 25 10.50 5.72 16.97
N THR A 26 9.68 5.83 15.91
CA THR A 26 8.31 5.32 15.87
C THR A 26 8.29 3.79 15.85
N LEU A 27 9.12 3.16 15.01
CA LEU A 27 9.15 1.70 14.90
C LEU A 27 9.67 1.03 16.18
N PRO A 28 10.79 1.46 16.79
CA PRO A 28 11.23 0.94 18.09
C PRO A 28 10.27 1.23 19.25
N ALA A 29 9.44 2.28 19.16
CA ALA A 29 8.38 2.52 20.15
C ALA A 29 7.19 1.56 20.02
N MET A 30 6.97 0.99 18.83
CA MET A 30 5.85 0.07 18.55
C MET A 30 6.24 -1.41 18.59
N TYR A 31 7.48 -1.74 18.24
CA TYR A 31 7.95 -3.13 18.15
C TYR A 31 9.28 -3.30 18.91
N SER A 32 9.46 -4.46 19.53
CA SER A 32 10.70 -4.80 20.26
C SER A 32 11.91 -4.98 19.36
N ASP A 33 11.68 -5.39 18.12
CA ASP A 33 12.72 -5.78 17.17
C ASP A 33 12.16 -5.77 15.72
N PRO A 34 13.04 -5.78 14.70
CA PRO A 34 12.63 -5.78 13.30
C PRO A 34 11.78 -6.99 12.89
N GLU A 35 11.97 -8.16 13.51
CA GLU A 35 11.20 -9.36 13.14
C GLU A 35 9.76 -9.24 13.63
N SER A 36 9.54 -8.72 14.84
CA SER A 36 8.21 -8.38 15.35
C SER A 36 7.48 -7.40 14.41
N ALA A 37 8.18 -6.37 13.92
CA ALA A 37 7.65 -5.46 12.91
C ALA A 37 7.37 -6.17 11.56
N ARG A 38 8.22 -7.13 11.17
CA ARG A 38 8.06 -7.89 9.93
C ARG A 38 6.80 -8.75 9.97
N GLN A 39 6.50 -9.36 11.10
CA GLN A 39 5.30 -10.20 11.25
C GLN A 39 4.01 -9.43 11.00
N ASP A 40 3.98 -8.11 11.20
CA ASP A 40 2.82 -7.25 10.98
C ASP A 40 2.82 -6.57 9.59
N THR A 41 3.78 -6.85 8.71
CA THR A 41 3.76 -6.34 7.33
C THR A 41 2.63 -6.98 6.53
N ALA A 42 1.92 -6.19 5.71
CA ALA A 42 0.75 -6.69 4.97
C ALA A 42 1.06 -7.87 4.04
N LEU A 43 2.28 -7.95 3.49
CA LEU A 43 2.70 -9.01 2.55
C LEU A 43 2.55 -10.43 3.11
N LEU A 44 2.67 -10.62 4.43
CA LEU A 44 2.55 -11.93 5.08
C LEU A 44 1.09 -12.37 5.31
N HIS A 45 0.15 -11.42 5.24
CA HIS A 45 -1.27 -11.65 5.58
C HIS A 45 -2.19 -11.69 4.37
N ILE A 46 -1.64 -11.63 3.15
CA ILE A 46 -2.43 -11.69 1.92
C ILE A 46 -2.96 -13.10 1.72
N HIS A 47 -4.28 -13.27 1.83
CA HIS A 47 -4.96 -14.54 1.59
C HIS A 47 -5.69 -14.52 0.22
N PRO A 48 -5.43 -15.49 -0.67
CA PRO A 48 -5.98 -15.52 -2.03
C PRO A 48 -7.46 -15.89 -2.10
N LEU A 49 -8.15 -16.02 -0.96
CA LEU A 49 -9.61 -16.22 -0.83
C LEU A 49 -10.28 -15.14 0.05
N ASN A 50 -9.50 -14.26 0.68
CA ASN A 50 -10.01 -13.26 1.60
C ASN A 50 -9.22 -11.95 1.45
N TRP A 51 -9.64 -11.11 0.50
CA TRP A 51 -9.03 -9.81 0.21
C TRP A 51 -10.10 -8.73 -0.03
N PRO A 52 -9.78 -7.43 0.11
CA PRO A 52 -10.73 -6.36 -0.20
C PRO A 52 -11.14 -6.41 -1.67
N ARG A 53 -12.43 -6.31 -1.97
CA ARG A 53 -12.94 -6.46 -3.34
C ARG A 53 -12.39 -5.43 -4.32
N ASN A 54 -12.05 -4.24 -3.82
CA ASN A 54 -11.51 -3.15 -4.61
C ASN A 54 -10.24 -2.62 -3.92
N GLN A 55 -9.12 -2.72 -4.60
CA GLN A 55 -7.81 -2.31 -4.07
C GLN A 55 -7.09 -1.43 -5.10
N PHE A 56 -6.62 -0.28 -4.65
CA PHE A 56 -5.74 0.60 -5.41
C PHE A 56 -4.51 0.95 -4.59
N PHE A 57 -3.33 1.02 -5.22
CA PHE A 57 -2.17 1.64 -4.59
C PHE A 57 -1.25 2.31 -5.60
N CYS A 58 -0.50 3.30 -5.15
CA CYS A 58 0.50 3.94 -5.99
C CYS A 58 1.77 4.31 -5.22
N CYS A 59 2.88 4.38 -5.93
CA CYS A 59 4.16 4.85 -5.39
C CYS A 59 4.99 5.47 -6.51
N ASP A 60 5.72 6.54 -6.21
CA ASP A 60 6.54 7.21 -7.22
C ASP A 60 7.72 6.31 -7.62
N PRO A 61 8.06 6.14 -8.91
CA PRO A 61 9.24 5.38 -9.34
C PRO A 61 10.56 5.91 -8.77
N VAL A 62 10.62 7.17 -8.31
CA VAL A 62 11.81 7.74 -7.64
C VAL A 62 11.68 7.79 -6.11
N ASP A 63 10.63 7.20 -5.52
CA ASP A 63 10.52 6.98 -4.08
C ASP A 63 11.47 5.84 -3.66
N HIS A 64 12.71 6.20 -3.34
CA HIS A 64 13.73 5.27 -2.85
C HIS A 64 13.35 4.56 -1.54
N ARG A 65 12.28 5.02 -0.87
CA ARG A 65 11.87 4.53 0.44
C ARG A 65 10.87 3.39 0.34
N TRP A 66 9.88 3.52 -0.55
CA TRP A 66 8.72 2.61 -0.56
C TRP A 66 8.45 1.96 -1.91
N HIS A 67 9.11 2.40 -2.99
CA HIS A 67 8.83 1.88 -4.32
C HIS A 67 9.11 0.38 -4.44
N GLU A 68 10.25 -0.10 -3.91
CA GLU A 68 10.58 -1.53 -3.96
C GLU A 68 9.55 -2.38 -3.20
N SER A 69 9.12 -1.94 -2.02
CA SER A 69 8.10 -2.64 -1.23
C SER A 69 6.73 -2.62 -1.91
N ALA A 70 6.37 -1.52 -2.56
CA ALA A 70 5.16 -1.41 -3.37
C ALA A 70 5.20 -2.35 -4.60
N ASP A 71 6.36 -2.50 -5.24
CA ASP A 71 6.54 -3.44 -6.35
C ASP A 71 6.47 -4.90 -5.87
N ARG A 72 7.02 -5.22 -4.69
CA ARG A 72 6.84 -6.54 -4.06
C ARG A 72 5.36 -6.84 -3.77
N LEU A 73 4.58 -5.85 -3.32
CA LEU A 73 3.13 -5.97 -3.14
C LEU A 73 2.44 -6.28 -4.47
N ARG A 74 2.77 -5.55 -5.54
CA ARG A 74 2.28 -5.81 -6.90
C ARG A 74 2.57 -7.24 -7.34
N MET A 75 3.82 -7.70 -7.20
CA MET A 75 4.24 -9.06 -7.55
C MET A 75 3.52 -10.13 -6.74
N LYS A 76 3.37 -9.92 -5.42
CA LYS A 76 2.69 -10.86 -4.53
C LYS A 76 1.20 -10.99 -4.89
N LEU A 77 0.50 -9.88 -5.07
CA LEU A 77 -0.92 -9.89 -5.47
C LEU A 77 -1.10 -10.55 -6.84
N TYR A 78 -0.24 -10.23 -7.80
CA TYR A 78 -0.25 -10.82 -9.13
C TYR A 78 -0.05 -12.35 -9.09
N SER A 79 0.96 -12.83 -8.36
CA SER A 79 1.26 -14.27 -8.24
C SER A 79 0.16 -15.06 -7.52
N LEU A 80 -0.61 -14.42 -6.64
CA LEU A 80 -1.76 -15.01 -5.97
C LEU A 80 -3.06 -14.90 -6.79
N GLY A 81 -3.04 -14.24 -7.95
CA GLY A 81 -4.25 -13.99 -8.75
C GLY A 81 -5.24 -13.04 -8.09
N VAL A 82 -4.80 -12.24 -7.12
CA VAL A 82 -5.65 -11.27 -6.42
C VAL A 82 -5.82 -10.03 -7.31
N PRO A 83 -7.06 -9.59 -7.62
CA PRO A 83 -7.28 -8.37 -8.38
C PRO A 83 -6.86 -7.11 -7.63
N PHE A 84 -6.17 -6.21 -8.32
CA PHE A 84 -5.78 -4.88 -7.84
C PHE A 84 -5.61 -3.91 -9.01
N GLU A 85 -5.64 -2.62 -8.72
CA GLU A 85 -5.15 -1.56 -9.59
C GLU A 85 -3.92 -0.92 -8.94
N CYS A 86 -2.90 -0.56 -9.73
CA CYS A 86 -1.78 0.19 -9.20
C CYS A 86 -1.19 1.20 -10.19
N ASP A 87 -0.42 2.15 -9.65
CA ASP A 87 0.37 3.12 -10.43
C ASP A 87 1.77 3.25 -9.81
N LEU A 88 2.76 2.66 -10.47
CA LEU A 88 4.18 2.71 -10.07
C LEU A 88 5.03 3.46 -11.10
N GLU A 89 4.40 4.20 -12.02
CA GLU A 89 5.05 4.83 -13.17
C GLU A 89 4.94 6.36 -13.13
N THR A 90 3.85 6.88 -12.55
CA THR A 90 3.67 8.32 -12.38
C THR A 90 4.70 8.83 -11.38
N SER A 91 5.55 9.77 -11.79
CA SER A 91 6.46 10.47 -10.89
C SER A 91 5.91 11.82 -10.45
N GLY A 92 6.39 12.32 -9.31
CA GLY A 92 6.03 13.56 -8.61
C GLY A 92 7.06 13.98 -7.56
N GLY A 93 8.34 13.65 -7.77
CA GLY A 93 9.45 14.09 -6.93
C GLY A 93 9.81 13.14 -5.79
N GLY A 94 9.28 11.92 -5.78
CA GLY A 94 9.56 10.87 -4.79
C GLY A 94 8.60 10.91 -3.61
N HIS A 95 9.12 10.58 -2.42
CA HIS A 95 8.33 10.50 -1.20
C HIS A 95 8.01 11.90 -0.64
N GLY A 96 6.83 12.44 -0.96
CA GLY A 96 6.43 13.73 -0.42
C GLY A 96 5.09 14.27 -0.91
N PHE A 97 4.73 15.43 -0.38
CA PHE A 97 3.43 16.07 -0.63
C PHE A 97 3.17 16.39 -2.10
N GLU A 98 4.19 16.68 -2.91
CA GLU A 98 4.01 16.91 -4.35
C GLU A 98 3.41 15.66 -5.02
N TYR A 99 4.03 14.51 -4.80
CA TYR A 99 3.53 13.24 -5.30
C TYR A 99 2.16 12.89 -4.71
N TYR A 100 1.96 13.09 -3.40
CA TYR A 100 0.67 12.79 -2.75
C TYR A 100 -0.46 13.62 -3.33
N ASN A 101 -0.26 14.92 -3.51
CA ASN A 101 -1.26 15.81 -4.10
C ASN A 101 -1.54 15.43 -5.56
N ARG A 102 -0.53 15.00 -6.31
CA ARG A 102 -0.68 14.51 -7.68
C ARG A 102 -1.56 13.26 -7.75
N MET A 103 -1.39 12.33 -6.81
CA MET A 103 -2.12 11.06 -6.80
C MET A 103 -3.45 11.10 -6.04
N ALA A 104 -3.67 12.12 -5.18
CA ALA A 104 -4.85 12.24 -4.33
C ALA A 104 -6.15 12.20 -5.14
N ALA A 105 -6.23 12.94 -6.25
CA ALA A 105 -7.42 12.94 -7.10
C ALA A 105 -7.75 11.54 -7.63
N LYS A 106 -6.74 10.80 -8.12
CA LYS A 106 -6.92 9.43 -8.64
C LYS A 106 -7.34 8.45 -7.54
N ALA A 107 -6.67 8.49 -6.39
CA ALA A 107 -7.00 7.63 -5.24
C ALA A 107 -8.42 7.89 -4.72
N MET A 108 -8.81 9.16 -4.60
CA MET A 108 -10.15 9.54 -4.15
C MET A 108 -11.24 9.18 -5.15
N SER A 109 -11.02 9.41 -6.45
CA SER A 109 -11.95 8.97 -7.49
C SER A 109 -12.16 7.46 -7.45
N PHE A 110 -11.08 6.69 -7.29
CA PHE A 110 -11.18 5.24 -7.10
C PHE A 110 -12.07 4.89 -5.91
N ILE A 111 -11.83 5.49 -4.72
CA ILE A 111 -12.66 5.23 -3.54
C ILE A 111 -14.14 5.53 -3.80
N VAL A 112 -14.45 6.72 -4.34
CA VAL A 112 -15.83 7.16 -4.57
C VAL A 112 -16.55 6.25 -5.56
N GLU A 113 -15.92 5.95 -6.70
CA GLU A 113 -16.51 5.11 -7.73
C GLU A 113 -16.75 3.68 -7.23
N ARG A 114 -15.80 3.11 -6.49
CA ARG A 114 -15.89 1.74 -5.99
C ARG A 114 -16.90 1.62 -4.85
N LEU A 115 -16.96 2.60 -3.95
CA LEU A 115 -17.99 2.64 -2.90
C LEU A 115 -19.40 2.78 -3.48
N ASP A 116 -19.59 3.61 -4.52
CA ASP A 116 -20.90 3.72 -5.16
C ASP A 116 -21.32 2.42 -5.87
N ARG A 117 -20.36 1.66 -6.45
CA ARG A 117 -20.63 0.31 -6.97
C ARG A 117 -21.00 -0.67 -5.86
N GLU A 118 -20.26 -0.68 -4.75
CA GLU A 118 -20.56 -1.54 -3.59
C GLU A 118 -21.92 -1.22 -2.96
N ARG A 119 -22.33 0.06 -2.94
CA ARG A 119 -23.65 0.48 -2.44
C ARG A 119 -24.83 0.00 -3.30
N ARG A 120 -24.61 -0.20 -4.60
CA ARG A 120 -25.64 -0.62 -5.57
C ARG A 120 -25.76 -2.14 -5.72
N ARG A 121 -24.89 -2.90 -5.05
CA ARG A 121 -24.85 -4.36 -5.07
C ARG A 121 -25.83 -4.95 -4.07
#